data_AF-A0A9E5FBY9-F1
#
_entry.id   AF-A0A9E5FBY9-F1
#
_cell.length_a   1.000
_cell.length_b   1.000
_cell.length_c   1.000
_cell.angle_alpha   90.00
_cell.angle_beta   90.00
_cell.angle_gamma   90.00
#
_symmetry.space_group_name_H-M   'P 1'
#
loop_
_entity.id
_entity.type
_entity.pdbx_description
1 polymer ?
#
loop_
_entity_poly.entity_id
_entity_poly.type
_entity_poly.pdbx_seq_one_letter_code
_entity_poly.pdbx_strand_id
1 'polypeptide(L)'
;MYKPVDIADFWRILRNFLRIDSRTGKLTYPPAENPLLIQSILSLILIACLGLFASQGRASSPADVAFFEQKVRPLLIERCHACHSVASDKKKGGLLLDSRAAILIGGDSGPAAVAGDPSKSLMVQALHYTNTDLQMPPKGKLAQREIETLTEWVRRGLYYPESAGTAKRERRIDIVAGKQFWSFQPVREAAVPQVKHSDWPIRRIDHFTLAAMESRNLLPTGPAAKATLIRRAKFDLLGLPPTPEEVDRFVLNNRPNAYAELIEGWLKSPHYGERWGRYWLDLARYCDIGEVWMETKGLPYRYRDWIVRALNEDMPYQQFVRLQLAADQMNGARPEDRAALGFIGLSPTYWKELQLPVEIIKTIVSDEYEERIHTLSSTFLGLNMACARCHDHKNDPITVEDYYALLGVFASTRQADQALSAGVNGLAVATAREEVGKLEAEVKKLSADKAAASAAKMEELKRKVAQLKKTPGYDAPLVPGAVDATLTVVAAKGTHGSQVVYQDKPQDMPIEIRGNPNKPGALVPRRFVSVLSAGEPRRFEHGSGRVDLANAMVDQAGPLMARVMVNRVWKSHFGTGLVETPSDFGSQGERPSHPELLEDLAARFMSNGWSLKWLHRE
;
A
#
# COMPACT_ATOMS: atom_id res chain seq x y z
N MET A 1 -12.76 59.97 20.81
CA MET A 1 -12.23 58.94 21.73
C MET A 1 -13.41 58.07 22.19
N TYR A 2 -13.57 56.88 21.63
CA TYR A 2 -14.53 55.89 22.10
C TYR A 2 -13.78 54.59 22.40
N LYS A 3 -13.92 54.08 23.63
CA LYS A 3 -13.27 52.86 24.10
C LYS A 3 -13.87 51.62 23.41
N PRO A 4 -13.09 50.59 23.07
CA PRO A 4 -13.62 49.34 22.54
C PRO A 4 -14.37 48.56 23.64
N VAL A 5 -15.53 47.99 23.26
CA VAL A 5 -16.34 47.11 24.10
C VAL A 5 -15.66 45.75 24.20
N ASP A 6 -15.58 45.21 25.42
CA ASP A 6 -14.98 43.91 25.72
C ASP A 6 -15.81 42.77 25.08
N ILE A 7 -15.14 41.92 24.31
CA ILE A 7 -15.71 40.74 23.63
C ILE A 7 -16.37 39.77 24.63
N ALA A 8 -15.95 39.76 25.89
CA ALA A 8 -16.56 38.94 26.93
C ALA A 8 -18.02 39.34 27.22
N ASP A 9 -18.35 40.64 27.16
CA ASP A 9 -19.72 41.12 27.40
C ASP A 9 -20.66 40.81 26.23
N PHE A 10 -20.14 40.81 25.00
CA PHE A 10 -20.89 40.42 23.81
C PHE A 10 -21.35 38.95 23.89
N TRP A 11 -20.45 38.04 24.27
CA TRP A 11 -20.79 36.61 24.43
C TRP A 11 -21.73 36.35 25.61
N ARG A 12 -21.65 37.15 26.68
CA ARG A 12 -22.56 37.05 27.84
C ARG A 12 -23.99 37.45 27.47
N ILE A 13 -24.17 38.50 26.68
CA ILE A 13 -25.48 38.95 26.20
C ILE A 13 -26.08 37.94 25.22
N LEU A 14 -25.28 37.42 24.29
CA LEU A 14 -25.74 36.44 23.30
C LEU A 14 -26.21 35.13 23.94
N ARG A 15 -25.53 34.67 24.99
CA ARG A 15 -25.83 33.41 25.70
C ARG A 15 -27.10 33.49 26.54
N ASN A 16 -27.52 34.69 26.96
CA ASN A 16 -28.79 34.92 27.67
C ASN A 16 -29.99 35.07 26.72
N PHE A 17 -29.76 35.37 25.44
CA PHE A 17 -30.82 35.63 24.46
C PHE A 17 -31.27 34.40 23.67
N LEU A 18 -30.44 33.35 23.60
CA LEU A 18 -30.71 32.14 22.82
C LEU A 18 -30.80 30.93 23.75
N ARG A 19 -32.01 30.39 23.94
CA ARG A 19 -32.23 29.09 24.60
C ARG A 19 -32.69 28.06 23.59
N ILE A 20 -32.07 26.88 23.65
CA ILE A 20 -32.46 25.70 22.88
C ILE A 20 -33.32 24.83 23.80
N ASP A 21 -34.54 24.50 23.37
CA ASP A 21 -35.38 23.54 24.07
C ASP A 21 -34.75 22.15 23.96
N SER A 22 -34.36 21.58 25.10
CA SER A 22 -33.64 20.30 25.17
C SER A 22 -34.48 19.07 24.79
N ARG A 23 -35.80 19.21 24.62
CA ARG A 23 -36.66 18.10 24.15
C ARG A 23 -36.93 18.12 22.64
N THR A 24 -36.85 19.29 21.99
CA THR A 24 -37.24 19.45 20.58
C THR A 24 -36.14 19.99 19.67
N GLY A 25 -35.04 20.51 20.23
CA GLY A 25 -33.90 21.04 19.48
C GLY A 25 -34.15 22.36 18.74
N LYS A 26 -35.32 22.98 18.91
CA LYS A 26 -35.64 24.27 18.29
C LYS A 26 -35.18 25.44 19.17
N LEU A 27 -34.67 26.48 18.51
CA LEU A 27 -34.35 27.77 19.13
C LEU A 27 -35.65 28.50 19.46
N THR A 28 -35.83 28.89 20.71
CA THR A 28 -36.95 29.72 21.16
C THR A 28 -36.45 31.07 21.68
N TYR A 29 -37.09 32.15 21.24
CA TYR A 29 -36.86 33.51 21.73
C TYR A 29 -37.95 33.86 22.77
N PRO A 30 -37.64 34.65 23.82
CA PRO A 30 -38.71 35.22 24.65
C PRO A 30 -39.51 36.26 23.85
N PRO A 31 -40.82 36.43 24.11
CA PRO A 31 -41.59 37.49 23.47
C PRO A 31 -41.08 38.83 24.00
N ALA A 32 -40.48 39.65 23.14
CA ALA A 32 -39.93 40.96 23.52
C ALA A 32 -40.81 42.09 22.96
N GLU A 33 -41.39 42.88 23.88
CA GLU A 33 -42.39 43.93 23.65
C GLU A 33 -41.85 45.26 23.07
N ASN A 34 -40.70 45.29 22.38
CA ASN A 34 -40.14 46.57 21.95
C ASN A 34 -39.52 46.57 20.53
N PRO A 35 -40.27 47.02 19.49
CA PRO A 35 -39.81 47.00 18.09
C PRO A 35 -38.63 47.95 17.80
N LEU A 36 -38.35 48.92 18.68
CA LEU A 36 -37.24 49.87 18.54
C LEU A 36 -35.85 49.25 18.77
N LEU A 37 -35.76 48.19 19.58
CA LEU A 37 -34.50 47.47 19.83
C LEU A 37 -34.08 46.66 18.60
N ILE A 38 -35.06 46.09 17.89
CA ILE A 38 -34.86 45.30 16.66
C ILE A 38 -34.39 46.21 15.51
N GLN A 39 -34.97 47.40 15.36
CA GLN A 39 -34.52 48.39 14.37
C GLN A 39 -33.08 48.88 14.63
N SER A 40 -32.69 49.02 15.89
CA SER A 40 -31.35 49.47 16.27
C SER A 40 -30.30 48.38 16.02
N ILE A 41 -30.63 47.12 16.30
CA ILE A 41 -29.77 45.96 16.03
C ILE A 41 -29.65 45.72 14.51
N LEU A 42 -30.74 45.83 13.75
CA LEU A 42 -30.71 45.71 12.29
C LEU A 42 -29.93 46.85 11.63
N SER A 43 -30.00 48.08 12.16
CA SER A 43 -29.22 49.22 11.65
C SER A 43 -27.72 49.07 11.94
N LEU A 44 -27.35 48.54 13.10
CA LEU A 44 -25.96 48.20 13.44
C LEU A 44 -25.42 47.05 12.58
N ILE A 45 -26.24 46.05 12.27
CA ILE A 45 -25.89 44.97 11.32
C ILE A 45 -25.72 45.55 9.91
N LEU A 46 -26.58 46.47 9.48
CA LEU A 46 -26.49 47.11 8.16
C LEU A 46 -25.23 47.98 8.02
N ILE A 47 -24.86 48.73 9.06
CA ILE A 47 -23.64 49.55 9.10
C ILE A 47 -22.38 48.66 9.19
N ALA A 48 -22.43 47.56 9.94
CA ALA A 48 -21.36 46.56 9.96
C ALA A 48 -21.20 45.87 8.59
N CYS A 49 -22.30 45.58 7.89
CA CYS A 49 -22.28 45.06 6.52
C CYS A 49 -21.74 46.09 5.52
N LEU A 50 -22.07 47.38 5.64
CA LEU A 50 -21.53 48.45 4.78
C LEU A 50 -20.03 48.71 5.01
N GLY A 51 -19.52 48.52 6.23
CA GLY A 51 -18.08 48.57 6.54
C GLY A 51 -17.29 47.36 6.03
N LEU A 52 -17.94 46.21 5.88
CA LEU A 52 -17.36 44.96 5.34
C LEU A 52 -17.32 44.92 3.80
N PHE A 53 -18.03 45.81 3.09
CA PHE A 53 -17.96 45.91 1.64
C PHE A 53 -16.81 46.80 1.12
N ALA A 54 -16.15 47.58 1.98
CA ALA A 54 -15.07 48.48 1.60
C ALA A 54 -13.67 47.83 1.56
N SER A 55 -13.54 46.55 1.92
CA SER A 55 -12.28 45.78 1.82
C SER A 55 -12.35 44.61 0.82
N GLN A 56 -13.36 44.59 -0.04
CA GLN A 56 -13.38 43.69 -1.20
C GLN A 56 -12.38 44.19 -2.23
N GLY A 57 -11.40 43.34 -2.56
CA GLY A 57 -10.39 43.62 -3.57
C GLY A 57 -11.02 44.11 -4.88
N ARG A 58 -10.44 45.17 -5.43
CA ARG A 58 -10.84 45.78 -6.70
C ARG A 58 -11.00 44.67 -7.76
N ALA A 59 -12.22 44.44 -8.24
CA ALA A 59 -12.47 43.54 -9.36
C ALA A 59 -11.62 44.00 -10.55
N SER A 60 -10.89 43.07 -11.17
CA SER A 60 -9.86 43.41 -12.16
C SER A 60 -10.48 43.89 -13.47
N SER A 61 -9.99 45.02 -13.99
CA SER A 61 -10.54 45.63 -15.20
C SER A 61 -10.14 44.83 -16.45
N PRO A 62 -10.90 44.89 -17.56
CA PRO A 62 -10.47 44.31 -18.85
C PRO A 62 -9.07 44.78 -19.31
N ALA A 63 -8.67 45.99 -18.91
CA ALA A 63 -7.34 46.52 -19.17
C ALA A 63 -6.24 45.80 -18.38
N ASP A 64 -6.50 45.37 -17.14
CA ASP A 64 -5.55 44.60 -16.33
C ASP A 64 -5.38 43.17 -16.85
N VAL A 65 -6.46 42.58 -17.38
CA VAL A 65 -6.40 41.29 -18.07
C VAL A 65 -5.52 41.38 -19.31
N ALA A 66 -5.77 42.35 -20.18
CA ALA A 66 -4.98 42.55 -21.39
C ALA A 66 -3.50 42.85 -21.06
N PHE A 67 -3.24 43.69 -20.05
CA PHE A 67 -1.88 43.99 -19.60
C PHE A 67 -1.16 42.73 -19.11
N PHE A 68 -1.83 41.89 -18.32
CA PHE A 68 -1.23 40.65 -17.83
C PHE A 68 -0.93 39.67 -18.97
N GLU A 69 -1.92 39.36 -19.82
CA GLU A 69 -1.78 38.36 -20.89
C GLU A 69 -0.75 38.76 -21.94
N GLN A 70 -0.69 40.06 -22.29
CA GLN A 70 0.18 40.53 -23.37
C GLN A 70 1.58 40.95 -22.91
N LYS A 71 1.74 41.39 -21.65
CA LYS A 71 2.99 41.99 -21.17
C LYS A 71 3.64 41.21 -20.04
N VAL A 72 2.85 40.74 -19.07
CA VAL A 72 3.39 40.13 -17.84
C VAL A 72 3.62 38.63 -18.01
N ARG A 73 2.62 37.89 -18.51
CA ARG A 73 2.69 36.42 -18.64
C ARG A 73 3.87 35.97 -19.50
N PRO A 74 4.17 36.57 -20.66
CA PRO A 74 5.34 36.18 -21.45
C PRO A 74 6.66 36.38 -20.68
N LEU A 75 6.78 37.50 -19.94
CA LEU A 75 7.97 37.78 -19.13
C LEU A 75 8.17 36.78 -17.98
N LEU A 76 7.08 36.43 -17.28
CA LEU A 76 7.16 35.42 -16.21
C LEU A 76 7.59 34.05 -16.76
N ILE A 77 7.05 33.65 -17.91
CA ILE A 77 7.42 32.38 -18.57
C ILE A 77 8.89 32.39 -19.00
N GLU A 78 9.32 33.44 -19.69
CA GLU A 78 10.66 33.51 -20.30
C GLU A 78 11.76 33.74 -19.25
N ARG A 79 11.51 34.59 -18.24
CA ARG A 79 12.55 35.08 -17.31
C ARG A 79 12.49 34.44 -15.93
N CYS A 80 11.34 33.94 -15.50
CA CYS A 80 11.11 33.60 -14.08
C CYS A 80 10.78 32.12 -13.85
N HIS A 81 9.92 31.53 -14.68
CA HIS A 81 9.36 30.19 -14.44
C HIS A 81 10.40 29.07 -14.47
N ALA A 82 11.52 29.25 -15.16
CA ALA A 82 12.61 28.28 -15.16
C ALA A 82 13.17 27.95 -13.77
N CYS A 83 13.02 28.85 -12.79
CA CYS A 83 13.43 28.66 -11.38
C CYS A 83 12.29 28.86 -10.36
N HIS A 84 11.22 29.58 -10.72
CA HIS A 84 10.14 29.98 -9.79
C HIS A 84 8.76 29.57 -10.31
N SER A 85 8.64 28.35 -10.83
CA SER A 85 7.34 27.74 -11.15
C SER A 85 7.23 26.35 -10.57
N VAL A 86 6.01 25.83 -10.46
CA VAL A 86 5.72 24.48 -10.00
C VAL A 86 6.42 23.43 -10.87
N ALA A 87 6.50 23.69 -12.19
CA ALA A 87 7.14 22.84 -13.19
C ALA A 87 8.67 22.94 -13.21
N SER A 88 9.29 23.83 -12.43
CA SER A 88 10.75 23.95 -12.37
C SER A 88 11.38 22.88 -11.48
N ASP A 89 12.43 22.25 -11.98
CA ASP A 89 13.30 21.36 -11.19
C ASP A 89 14.33 22.11 -10.34
N LYS A 90 14.46 23.43 -10.52
CA LYS A 90 15.45 24.30 -9.86
C LYS A 90 14.78 25.36 -9.00
N LYS A 91 13.85 24.94 -8.14
CA LYS A 91 13.08 25.83 -7.24
C LYS A 91 14.01 26.59 -6.31
N LYS A 92 14.17 27.89 -6.54
CA LYS A 92 15.02 28.77 -5.72
C LYS A 92 14.20 29.52 -4.68
N GLY A 93 14.67 29.51 -3.43
CA GLY A 93 14.12 30.31 -2.33
C GLY A 93 12.66 30.02 -1.99
N GLY A 94 12.17 28.80 -2.23
CA GLY A 94 10.78 28.40 -1.96
C GLY A 94 9.70 29.13 -2.78
N LEU A 95 10.10 30.05 -3.67
CA LEU A 95 9.21 31.01 -4.32
C LEU A 95 8.60 30.46 -5.62
N LEU A 96 7.28 30.63 -5.78
CA LEU A 96 6.52 30.32 -6.99
C LEU A 96 5.82 31.59 -7.52
N LEU A 97 5.95 31.84 -8.83
CA LEU A 97 5.45 33.03 -9.54
C LEU A 97 4.37 32.68 -10.58
N ASP A 98 3.90 31.44 -10.59
CA ASP A 98 2.90 30.91 -11.53
C ASP A 98 1.45 31.01 -11.04
N SER A 99 1.23 31.71 -9.91
CA SER A 99 -0.10 32.11 -9.46
C SER A 99 -0.07 33.33 -8.55
N ARG A 100 -1.18 34.09 -8.50
CA ARG A 100 -1.34 35.23 -7.58
C ARG A 100 -1.19 34.81 -6.12
N ALA A 101 -1.83 33.71 -5.73
CA ALA A 101 -1.80 33.22 -4.37
C ALA A 101 -0.37 32.90 -3.91
N ALA A 102 0.40 32.23 -4.76
CA ALA A 102 1.78 31.87 -4.43
C ALA A 102 2.70 33.09 -4.31
N ILE A 103 2.51 34.13 -5.14
CA ILE A 103 3.27 35.38 -5.05
C ILE A 103 2.99 36.12 -3.72
N LEU A 104 1.73 36.11 -3.27
CA LEU A 104 1.32 36.74 -2.02
C LEU A 104 1.79 35.96 -0.78
N ILE A 105 1.83 34.61 -0.87
CA ILE A 105 2.44 33.76 0.16
C ILE A 105 3.96 34.01 0.22
N GLY A 106 4.59 34.09 -0.94
CA GLY A 106 6.03 34.31 -1.07
C GLY A 106 6.87 33.05 -0.87
N GLY A 107 8.16 33.26 -0.61
CA GLY A 107 9.15 32.19 -0.43
C GLY A 107 9.81 32.24 0.95
N ASP A 108 11.01 31.69 1.05
CA ASP A 108 11.78 31.60 2.31
C ASP A 108 12.08 32.99 2.92
N SER A 109 12.03 34.05 2.10
CA SER A 109 12.25 35.45 2.51
C SER A 109 10.94 36.22 2.80
N GLY A 110 9.79 35.55 2.82
CA GLY A 110 8.47 36.15 3.01
C GLY A 110 7.74 36.52 1.71
N PRO A 111 6.62 37.26 1.79
CA PRO A 111 5.77 37.63 0.66
C PRO A 111 6.54 38.27 -0.48
N ALA A 112 6.39 37.74 -1.70
CA ALA A 112 7.15 38.24 -2.84
C ALA A 112 6.64 39.59 -3.34
N ALA A 113 5.34 39.86 -3.24
CA ALA A 113 4.78 41.16 -3.58
C ALA A 113 3.63 41.54 -2.66
N VAL A 114 3.46 42.85 -2.46
CA VAL A 114 2.30 43.46 -1.82
C VAL A 114 1.47 44.10 -2.94
N ALA A 115 0.28 43.55 -3.19
CA ALA A 115 -0.59 44.03 -4.26
C ALA A 115 -0.92 45.52 -4.08
N GLY A 116 -0.66 46.33 -5.11
CA GLY A 116 -0.86 47.78 -5.08
C GLY A 116 0.32 48.59 -4.54
N ASP A 117 1.32 47.97 -3.90
CA ASP A 117 2.46 48.67 -3.29
C ASP A 117 3.81 48.09 -3.74
N PRO A 118 4.36 48.59 -4.86
CA PRO A 118 5.68 48.14 -5.34
C PRO A 118 6.82 48.43 -4.38
N SER A 119 6.73 49.47 -3.53
CA SER A 119 7.81 49.86 -2.63
C SER A 119 8.05 48.83 -1.53
N LYS A 120 6.98 48.17 -1.08
CA LYS A 120 7.01 47.10 -0.07
C LYS A 120 7.14 45.70 -0.66
N SER A 121 7.30 45.58 -1.98
CA SER A 121 7.32 44.29 -2.67
C SER A 121 8.76 43.78 -2.85
N LEU A 122 9.10 42.65 -2.22
CA LEU A 122 10.44 42.06 -2.29
C LEU A 122 10.87 41.73 -3.73
N MET A 123 9.95 41.26 -4.56
CA MET A 123 10.19 40.98 -5.98
C MET A 123 10.62 42.24 -6.73
N VAL A 124 10.00 43.40 -6.45
CA VAL A 124 10.36 44.67 -7.09
C VAL A 124 11.75 45.11 -6.64
N GLN A 125 12.05 45.00 -5.34
CA GLN A 125 13.39 45.30 -4.81
C GLN A 125 14.45 44.38 -5.42
N ALA A 126 14.15 43.09 -5.56
CA ALA A 126 15.04 42.09 -6.13
C ALA A 126 15.31 42.30 -7.62
N LEU A 127 14.32 42.76 -8.38
CA LEU A 127 14.47 43.09 -9.81
C LEU A 127 15.25 44.40 -10.01
N HIS A 128 15.04 45.40 -9.14
CA HIS A 128 15.77 46.66 -9.18
C HIS A 128 17.18 46.58 -8.59
N TYR A 129 17.54 45.47 -7.94
CA TYR A 129 18.81 45.24 -7.24
C TYR A 129 19.03 46.23 -6.09
N THR A 130 17.94 46.71 -5.47
CA THR A 130 18.03 47.62 -4.32
C THR A 130 18.30 46.88 -3.01
N ASN A 131 18.09 45.55 -2.99
CA ASN A 131 18.52 44.67 -1.92
C ASN A 131 19.79 43.92 -2.37
N THR A 132 20.91 44.16 -1.69
CA THR A 132 22.21 43.55 -2.04
C THR A 132 22.26 42.05 -1.79
N ASP A 133 21.43 41.55 -0.88
CA ASP A 133 21.36 40.12 -0.51
C ASP A 133 20.34 39.34 -1.35
N LEU A 134 19.55 40.04 -2.16
CA LEU A 134 18.47 39.47 -2.97
C LEU A 134 18.43 40.14 -4.35
N GLN A 135 19.22 39.61 -5.30
CA GLN A 135 19.26 40.09 -6.69
C GLN A 135 18.74 39.02 -7.65
N MET A 136 17.74 39.36 -8.47
CA MET A 136 17.12 38.44 -9.42
C MET A 136 16.92 39.11 -10.79
N PRO A 137 17.25 38.45 -11.91
CA PRO A 137 17.91 37.13 -12.02
C PRO A 137 19.42 37.16 -11.69
N PRO A 138 19.98 36.14 -11.03
CA PRO A 138 21.37 36.15 -10.56
C PRO A 138 22.44 36.18 -11.66
N LYS A 139 22.05 35.89 -12.91
CA LYS A 139 22.94 35.86 -14.08
C LYS A 139 22.97 37.17 -14.87
N GLY A 140 22.22 38.19 -14.43
CA GLY A 140 22.15 39.48 -15.10
C GLY A 140 20.80 40.16 -14.89
N LYS A 141 20.84 41.48 -14.68
CA LYS A 141 19.66 42.31 -14.46
C LYS A 141 18.79 42.36 -15.71
N LEU A 142 17.47 42.29 -15.55
CA LEU A 142 16.52 42.45 -16.66
C LEU A 142 16.62 43.84 -17.30
N ALA A 143 16.11 43.97 -18.53
CA ALA A 143 16.02 45.27 -19.17
C ALA A 143 15.09 46.18 -18.36
N GLN A 144 15.41 47.47 -18.28
CA GLN A 144 14.67 48.44 -17.47
C GLN A 144 13.15 48.44 -17.77
N ARG A 145 12.78 48.31 -19.06
CA ARG A 145 11.38 48.18 -19.51
C ARG A 145 10.65 46.95 -18.96
N GLU A 146 11.34 45.82 -18.79
CA GLU A 146 10.77 44.57 -18.27
C GLU A 146 10.54 44.69 -16.77
N ILE A 147 11.50 45.30 -16.05
CA ILE A 147 11.36 45.61 -14.63
C ILE A 147 10.17 46.55 -14.41
N GLU A 148 10.06 47.62 -15.19
CA GLU A 148 8.95 48.57 -15.10
C GLU A 148 7.59 47.90 -15.39
N THR A 149 7.55 46.95 -16.33
CA THR A 149 6.34 46.16 -16.63
C THR A 149 5.91 45.33 -15.42
N LEU A 150 6.84 44.65 -14.75
CA LEU A 150 6.55 43.85 -13.54
C LEU A 150 6.22 44.73 -12.32
N THR A 151 6.89 45.87 -12.18
CA THR A 151 6.61 46.87 -11.14
C THR A 151 5.21 47.47 -11.32
N GLU A 152 4.83 47.79 -12.56
CA GLU A 152 3.49 48.29 -12.89
C GLU A 152 2.42 47.23 -12.67
N TRP A 153 2.71 45.96 -12.97
CA TRP A 153 1.81 44.86 -12.66
C TRP A 153 1.49 44.75 -11.16
N VAL A 154 2.50 44.86 -10.30
CA VAL A 154 2.32 44.92 -8.84
C VAL A 154 1.49 46.14 -8.45
N ARG A 155 1.79 47.32 -9.02
CA ARG A 155 1.05 48.58 -8.77
C ARG A 155 -0.43 48.46 -9.13
N ARG A 156 -0.75 47.72 -10.19
CA ARG A 156 -2.12 47.45 -10.66
C ARG A 156 -2.88 46.41 -9.84
N GLY A 157 -2.32 45.92 -8.73
CA GLY A 157 -2.99 44.99 -7.82
C GLY A 157 -2.68 43.52 -8.09
N LEU A 158 -1.64 43.24 -8.89
CA LEU A 158 -1.12 41.90 -9.15
C LEU A 158 -2.20 40.97 -9.74
N TYR A 159 -2.87 41.40 -10.81
CA TYR A 159 -3.88 40.57 -11.47
C TYR A 159 -3.26 39.29 -12.04
N TYR A 160 -3.90 38.15 -11.81
CA TYR A 160 -3.56 36.85 -12.40
C TYR A 160 -4.90 36.11 -12.59
N PRO A 161 -5.18 35.53 -13.76
CA PRO A 161 -6.45 34.84 -13.99
C PRO A 161 -6.60 33.64 -13.05
N GLU A 162 -7.79 33.48 -12.46
CA GLU A 162 -8.12 32.47 -11.44
C GLU A 162 -7.97 31.01 -11.92
N SER A 163 -7.77 30.78 -13.23
CA SER A 163 -7.52 29.47 -13.82
C SER A 163 -6.05 29.03 -13.83
N ALA A 164 -5.12 29.84 -13.31
CA ALA A 164 -3.71 29.50 -13.21
C ALA A 164 -3.23 29.72 -11.78
N GLY A 165 -3.48 28.70 -10.94
CA GLY A 165 -3.14 28.75 -9.53
C GLY A 165 -4.18 28.14 -8.61
N THR A 166 -4.60 26.89 -8.86
CA THR A 166 -5.00 26.09 -7.71
C THR A 166 -3.74 25.97 -6.86
N ALA A 167 -3.66 26.73 -5.76
CA ALA A 167 -3.10 26.18 -4.55
C ALA A 167 -3.69 24.77 -4.49
N LYS A 168 -2.85 23.74 -4.56
CA LYS A 168 -3.34 22.40 -4.27
C LYS A 168 -4.01 22.56 -2.92
N ARG A 169 -5.36 22.52 -2.88
CA ARG A 169 -5.99 21.64 -1.89
C ARG A 169 -5.15 20.40 -2.06
N GLU A 170 -4.29 20.10 -1.09
CA GLU A 170 -3.70 18.77 -1.02
C GLU A 170 -4.87 17.86 -1.30
N ARG A 171 -4.79 17.10 -2.40
CA ARG A 171 -5.89 16.25 -2.84
C ARG A 171 -5.92 15.15 -1.78
N ARG A 172 -6.54 15.47 -0.66
CA ARG A 172 -6.64 14.58 0.48
C ARG A 172 -7.58 13.51 0.00
N ILE A 173 -7.06 12.30 -0.04
CA ILE A 173 -7.85 11.15 -0.42
C ILE A 173 -9.09 11.10 0.48
N ASP A 174 -10.26 11.08 -0.14
CA ASP A 174 -11.52 10.83 0.56
C ASP A 174 -11.68 9.31 0.71
N ILE A 175 -11.28 8.80 1.88
CA ILE A 175 -11.35 7.37 2.20
C ILE A 175 -12.81 6.89 2.25
N VAL A 176 -13.75 7.73 2.69
CA VAL A 176 -15.17 7.35 2.80
C VAL A 176 -15.77 7.18 1.41
N ALA A 177 -15.51 8.11 0.50
CA ALA A 177 -15.89 7.97 -0.90
C ALA A 177 -15.14 6.81 -1.57
N GLY A 178 -13.85 6.65 -1.27
CA GLY A 178 -13.01 5.58 -1.79
C GLY A 178 -13.55 4.19 -1.45
N LYS A 179 -14.07 3.99 -0.24
CA LYS A 179 -14.70 2.74 0.19
C LYS A 179 -15.86 2.32 -0.70
N GLN A 180 -16.55 3.26 -1.37
CA GLN A 180 -17.66 2.97 -2.29
C GLN A 180 -17.22 2.31 -3.61
N PHE A 181 -15.91 2.22 -3.86
CA PHE A 181 -15.41 1.54 -5.05
C PHE A 181 -15.75 0.04 -5.02
N TRP A 182 -16.15 -0.49 -6.18
CA TRP A 182 -16.80 -1.81 -6.30
C TRP A 182 -16.04 -2.95 -5.61
N SER A 183 -14.71 -2.99 -5.73
CA SER A 183 -13.87 -4.07 -5.20
C SER A 183 -13.66 -3.99 -3.69
N PHE A 184 -13.91 -2.83 -3.07
CA PHE A 184 -13.83 -2.61 -1.63
C PHE A 184 -15.17 -2.82 -0.92
N GLN A 185 -16.25 -3.04 -1.68
CA GLN A 185 -17.55 -3.38 -1.12
C GLN A 185 -17.57 -4.83 -0.60
N PRO A 186 -18.39 -5.14 0.41
CA PRO A 186 -18.68 -6.52 0.76
C PRO A 186 -19.15 -7.33 -0.45
N VAL A 187 -18.80 -8.62 -0.51
CA VAL A 187 -19.34 -9.54 -1.52
C VAL A 187 -20.74 -9.99 -1.12
N ARG A 188 -21.58 -10.28 -2.11
CA ARG A 188 -22.93 -10.83 -1.91
C ARG A 188 -23.23 -11.88 -2.97
N GLU A 189 -23.96 -12.93 -2.58
CA GLU A 189 -24.51 -13.86 -3.56
C GLU A 189 -25.49 -13.10 -4.47
N ALA A 190 -25.26 -13.13 -5.78
CA ALA A 190 -26.08 -12.40 -6.73
C ALA A 190 -27.44 -13.11 -6.97
N ALA A 191 -28.43 -12.45 -7.54
CA ALA A 191 -29.61 -13.18 -8.01
C ALA A 191 -29.24 -14.02 -9.24
N VAL A 192 -29.78 -15.23 -9.38
CA VAL A 192 -29.57 -16.03 -10.59
C VAL A 192 -30.28 -15.34 -11.76
N PRO A 193 -29.57 -14.99 -12.84
CA PRO A 193 -30.19 -14.33 -13.99
C PRO A 193 -31.25 -15.20 -14.64
N GLN A 194 -32.35 -14.57 -15.04
CA GLN A 194 -33.34 -15.22 -15.90
C GLN A 194 -32.79 -15.28 -17.33
N VAL A 195 -32.92 -16.45 -17.96
CA VAL A 195 -32.40 -16.73 -19.30
C VAL A 195 -33.53 -17.24 -20.20
N LYS A 196 -33.42 -17.01 -21.50
CA LYS A 196 -34.42 -17.45 -22.49
C LYS A 196 -34.32 -18.96 -22.72
N HIS A 197 -33.11 -19.50 -22.82
CA HIS A 197 -32.86 -20.94 -22.98
C HIS A 197 -32.66 -21.61 -21.62
N SER A 198 -33.74 -21.77 -20.86
CA SER A 198 -33.71 -22.31 -19.49
C SER A 198 -33.17 -23.74 -19.36
N ASP A 199 -33.15 -24.50 -20.45
CA ASP A 199 -32.75 -25.92 -20.46
C ASP A 199 -31.24 -26.12 -20.62
N TRP A 200 -30.49 -25.06 -20.96
CA TRP A 200 -29.04 -25.14 -21.18
C TRP A 200 -28.20 -25.06 -19.89
N PRO A 201 -28.49 -24.16 -18.93
CA PRO A 201 -27.74 -24.09 -17.69
C PRO A 201 -27.82 -25.38 -16.87
N ILE A 202 -26.66 -25.92 -16.47
CA ILE A 202 -26.57 -27.08 -15.57
C ILE A 202 -26.28 -26.59 -14.15
N ARG A 203 -25.44 -25.57 -14.03
CA ARG A 203 -25.02 -24.96 -12.77
C ARG A 203 -25.35 -23.47 -12.74
N ARG A 204 -25.24 -22.92 -11.54
CA ARG A 204 -25.48 -21.50 -11.27
C ARG A 204 -24.61 -20.57 -12.13
N ILE A 205 -23.33 -20.90 -12.33
CA ILE A 205 -22.40 -20.17 -13.22
C ILE A 205 -22.92 -20.06 -14.66
N ASP A 206 -23.57 -21.12 -15.16
CA ASP A 206 -24.07 -21.18 -16.54
C ASP A 206 -25.17 -20.16 -16.79
N HIS A 207 -25.97 -19.81 -15.78
CA HIS A 207 -26.98 -18.77 -15.90
C HIS A 207 -26.34 -17.39 -16.14
N PHE A 208 -25.23 -17.08 -15.46
CA PHE A 208 -24.55 -15.79 -15.63
C PHE A 208 -23.87 -15.69 -16.99
N THR A 209 -23.22 -16.77 -17.44
CA THR A 209 -22.57 -16.79 -18.76
C THR A 209 -23.61 -16.76 -19.87
N LEU A 210 -24.68 -17.55 -19.78
CA LEU A 210 -25.76 -17.58 -20.77
C LEU A 210 -26.50 -16.24 -20.83
N ALA A 211 -26.82 -15.61 -19.70
CA ALA A 211 -27.46 -14.29 -19.71
C ALA A 211 -26.58 -13.25 -20.42
N ALA A 212 -25.26 -13.29 -20.20
CA ALA A 212 -24.31 -12.42 -20.89
C ALA A 212 -24.20 -12.71 -22.39
N MET A 213 -24.34 -13.97 -22.82
CA MET A 213 -24.38 -14.35 -24.23
C MET A 213 -25.69 -13.87 -24.88
N GLU A 214 -26.84 -14.14 -24.26
CA GLU A 214 -28.16 -13.77 -24.76
C GLU A 214 -28.34 -12.25 -24.86
N SER A 215 -27.79 -11.48 -23.91
CA SER A 215 -27.81 -10.01 -23.97
C SER A 215 -27.03 -9.44 -25.16
N ARG A 216 -26.13 -10.26 -25.75
CA ARG A 216 -25.32 -9.93 -26.93
C ARG A 216 -25.81 -10.66 -28.19
N ASN A 217 -26.98 -11.29 -28.14
CA ASN A 217 -27.54 -12.10 -29.22
C ASN A 217 -26.62 -13.26 -29.65
N LEU A 218 -25.85 -13.81 -28.72
CA LEU A 218 -25.03 -15.00 -28.93
C LEU A 218 -25.77 -16.23 -28.41
N LEU A 219 -25.52 -17.38 -29.07
CA LEU A 219 -26.02 -18.68 -28.65
C LEU A 219 -24.88 -19.51 -28.03
N PRO A 220 -25.17 -20.32 -27.00
CA PRO A 220 -24.17 -21.23 -26.48
C PRO A 220 -23.76 -22.26 -27.53
N THR A 221 -22.51 -22.70 -27.46
CA THR A 221 -22.04 -23.81 -28.30
C THR A 221 -22.46 -25.16 -27.71
N GLY A 222 -22.54 -26.18 -28.57
CA GLY A 222 -22.84 -27.54 -28.12
C GLY A 222 -21.75 -28.12 -27.19
N PRO A 223 -22.07 -29.13 -26.38
CA PRO A 223 -21.10 -29.78 -25.50
C PRO A 223 -19.88 -30.30 -26.26
N ALA A 224 -18.70 -30.18 -25.66
CA ALA A 224 -17.49 -30.76 -26.22
C ALA A 224 -17.58 -32.30 -26.23
N ALA A 225 -16.98 -32.95 -27.23
CA ALA A 225 -16.84 -34.40 -27.25
C ALA A 225 -16.13 -34.91 -25.98
N LYS A 226 -16.53 -36.07 -25.45
CA LYS A 226 -15.98 -36.63 -24.19
C LYS A 226 -14.45 -36.69 -24.18
N ALA A 227 -13.82 -37.08 -25.29
CA ALA A 227 -12.36 -37.13 -25.42
C ALA A 227 -11.70 -35.74 -25.30
N THR A 228 -12.33 -34.69 -25.82
CA THR A 228 -11.87 -33.30 -25.66
C THR A 228 -12.07 -32.83 -24.22
N LEU A 229 -13.21 -33.18 -23.61
CA LEU A 229 -13.56 -32.76 -22.26
C LEU A 229 -12.59 -33.31 -21.21
N ILE A 230 -12.31 -34.62 -21.24
CA ILE A 230 -11.34 -35.25 -20.32
C ILE A 230 -9.93 -34.67 -20.51
N ARG A 231 -9.53 -34.39 -21.76
CA ARG A 231 -8.21 -33.82 -22.05
C ARG A 231 -8.06 -32.43 -21.43
N ARG A 232 -9.02 -31.52 -21.66
CA ARG A 232 -8.99 -30.16 -21.09
C ARG A 232 -8.95 -30.21 -19.56
N ALA A 233 -9.91 -30.90 -18.97
CA ALA A 233 -10.03 -30.96 -17.52
C ALA A 233 -8.79 -31.55 -16.82
N LYS A 234 -8.14 -32.57 -17.40
CA LYS A 234 -6.91 -33.13 -16.82
C LYS A 234 -5.70 -32.19 -16.95
N PHE A 235 -5.58 -31.48 -18.07
CA PHE A 235 -4.55 -30.44 -18.21
C PHE A 235 -4.77 -29.28 -17.23
N ASP A 236 -6.00 -28.87 -17.04
CA ASP A 236 -6.33 -27.75 -16.15
C ASP A 236 -6.04 -28.13 -14.69
N LEU A 237 -6.53 -29.30 -14.24
CA LEU A 237 -6.42 -29.72 -12.85
C LEU A 237 -5.07 -30.33 -12.46
N LEU A 238 -4.44 -31.11 -13.34
CA LEU A 238 -3.22 -31.87 -13.05
C LEU A 238 -2.02 -31.46 -13.92
N GLY A 239 -2.22 -30.66 -14.97
CA GLY A 239 -1.14 -30.26 -15.87
C GLY A 239 -0.63 -31.35 -16.82
N LEU A 240 -1.25 -32.53 -16.82
CA LEU A 240 -0.85 -33.69 -17.61
C LEU A 240 -1.99 -34.18 -18.51
N PRO A 241 -1.70 -34.71 -19.71
CA PRO A 241 -2.72 -35.30 -20.56
C PRO A 241 -3.29 -36.59 -19.94
N PRO A 242 -4.53 -36.99 -20.28
CA PRO A 242 -5.03 -38.33 -19.97
C PRO A 242 -4.29 -39.38 -20.80
N THR A 243 -4.12 -40.56 -20.22
CA THR A 243 -3.65 -41.75 -20.93
C THR A 243 -4.74 -42.23 -21.91
N PRO A 244 -4.38 -42.95 -23.00
CA PRO A 244 -5.36 -43.54 -23.91
C PRO A 244 -6.42 -44.37 -23.18
N GLU A 245 -6.03 -45.16 -22.19
CA GLU A 245 -6.92 -46.03 -21.43
C GLU A 245 -7.92 -45.25 -20.55
N GLU A 246 -7.51 -44.11 -19.99
CA GLU A 246 -8.41 -43.21 -19.27
C GLU A 246 -9.43 -42.56 -20.22
N VAL A 247 -9.00 -42.19 -21.43
CA VAL A 247 -9.90 -41.62 -22.45
C VAL A 247 -10.94 -42.66 -22.84
N ASP A 248 -10.53 -43.88 -23.21
CA ASP A 248 -11.44 -44.95 -23.61
C ASP A 248 -12.46 -45.26 -22.51
N ARG A 249 -11.99 -45.39 -21.26
CA ARG A 249 -12.85 -45.64 -20.10
C ARG A 249 -13.90 -44.54 -19.91
N PHE A 250 -13.52 -43.27 -20.06
CA PHE A 250 -14.46 -42.17 -19.90
C PHE A 250 -15.44 -42.05 -21.08
N VAL A 251 -14.95 -42.19 -22.31
CA VAL A 251 -15.76 -42.10 -23.52
C VAL A 251 -16.88 -43.15 -23.49
N LEU A 252 -16.55 -44.38 -23.11
CA LEU A 252 -17.49 -45.50 -22.99
C LEU A 252 -18.41 -45.42 -21.76
N ASN A 253 -18.08 -44.60 -20.76
CA ASN A 253 -18.89 -44.47 -19.54
C ASN A 253 -20.08 -43.51 -19.76
N ASN A 254 -21.29 -44.05 -19.76
CA ASN A 254 -22.53 -43.30 -19.97
C ASN A 254 -23.27 -42.93 -18.67
N ARG A 255 -22.64 -43.13 -17.51
CA ARG A 255 -23.25 -42.68 -16.25
C ARG A 255 -23.33 -41.14 -16.22
N PRO A 256 -24.45 -40.56 -15.77
CA PRO A 256 -24.66 -39.12 -15.81
C PRO A 256 -23.64 -38.33 -14.96
N ASN A 257 -23.06 -38.96 -13.94
CA ASN A 257 -22.07 -38.36 -13.04
C ASN A 257 -20.61 -38.74 -13.39
N ALA A 258 -20.36 -39.43 -14.51
CA ALA A 258 -19.02 -39.93 -14.85
C ALA A 258 -17.96 -38.82 -14.91
N TYR A 259 -18.34 -37.63 -15.41
CA TYR A 259 -17.43 -36.49 -15.48
C TYR A 259 -17.12 -35.93 -14.08
N ALA A 260 -18.14 -35.74 -13.24
CA ALA A 260 -17.95 -35.28 -11.88
C ALA A 260 -17.07 -36.23 -11.05
N GLU A 261 -17.27 -37.55 -11.19
CA GLU A 261 -16.43 -38.54 -10.52
C GLU A 261 -14.95 -38.46 -10.93
N LEU A 262 -14.64 -38.17 -12.20
CA LEU A 262 -13.26 -37.93 -12.65
C LEU A 262 -12.65 -36.70 -11.99
N ILE A 263 -13.40 -35.59 -11.96
CA ILE A 263 -12.96 -34.35 -11.32
C ILE A 263 -12.69 -34.60 -9.82
N GLU A 264 -13.59 -35.29 -9.12
CA GLU A 264 -13.37 -35.66 -7.71
C GLU A 264 -12.13 -36.52 -7.51
N GLY A 265 -11.89 -37.49 -8.39
CA GLY A 265 -10.69 -38.32 -8.35
C GLY A 265 -9.41 -37.50 -8.50
N TRP A 266 -9.39 -36.56 -9.45
CA TRP A 266 -8.23 -35.71 -9.70
C TRP A 266 -8.01 -34.66 -8.62
N LEU A 267 -9.06 -34.06 -8.06
CA LEU A 267 -8.94 -33.13 -6.93
C LEU A 267 -8.42 -33.83 -5.66
N LYS A 268 -8.55 -35.16 -5.55
CA LYS A 268 -7.94 -35.97 -4.48
C LYS A 268 -6.51 -36.42 -4.79
N SER A 269 -6.04 -36.28 -6.03
CA SER A 269 -4.70 -36.66 -6.44
C SER A 269 -3.65 -35.74 -5.81
N PRO A 270 -2.49 -36.25 -5.36
CA PRO A 270 -1.39 -35.38 -4.89
C PRO A 270 -0.87 -34.44 -5.98
N HIS A 271 -1.03 -34.79 -7.26
CA HIS A 271 -0.63 -33.96 -8.40
C HIS A 271 -1.46 -32.66 -8.53
N TYR A 272 -2.63 -32.58 -7.89
CA TYR A 272 -3.42 -31.34 -7.84
C TYR A 272 -2.62 -30.21 -7.18
N GLY A 273 -2.07 -30.47 -5.99
CA GLY A 273 -1.26 -29.49 -5.25
C GLY A 273 0.03 -29.12 -5.99
N GLU A 274 0.63 -30.05 -6.74
CA GLU A 274 1.80 -29.77 -7.58
C GLU A 274 1.46 -28.81 -8.72
N ARG A 275 0.36 -29.06 -9.43
CA ARG A 275 -0.12 -28.21 -10.52
C ARG A 275 -0.47 -26.81 -10.05
N TRP A 276 -1.31 -26.72 -9.02
CA TRP A 276 -1.82 -25.44 -8.53
C TRP A 276 -0.81 -24.69 -7.67
N GLY A 277 0.10 -25.41 -7.02
CA GLY A 277 1.22 -24.83 -6.29
C GLY A 277 2.13 -24.00 -7.19
N ARG A 278 2.38 -24.43 -8.43
CA ARG A 278 3.17 -23.65 -9.40
C ARG A 278 2.63 -22.23 -9.60
N TYR A 279 1.32 -22.07 -9.79
CA TYR A 279 0.72 -20.74 -9.97
C TYR A 279 0.87 -19.87 -8.73
N TRP A 280 0.84 -20.46 -7.54
CA TRP A 280 1.06 -19.72 -6.31
C TRP A 280 2.52 -19.31 -6.13
N LEU A 281 3.45 -20.21 -6.45
CA LEU A 281 4.89 -20.00 -6.27
C LEU A 281 5.42 -18.85 -7.12
N ASP A 282 4.86 -18.64 -8.32
CA ASP A 282 5.15 -17.46 -9.15
C ASP A 282 4.77 -16.15 -8.43
N LEU A 283 3.60 -16.12 -7.78
CA LEU A 283 3.14 -14.95 -7.01
C LEU A 283 3.98 -14.72 -5.74
N ALA A 284 4.44 -15.81 -5.12
CA ALA A 284 5.30 -15.75 -3.95
C ALA A 284 6.76 -15.40 -4.25
N ARG A 285 7.13 -15.25 -5.54
CA ARG A 285 8.51 -15.05 -6.02
C ARG A 285 9.44 -16.16 -5.55
N TYR A 286 8.95 -17.39 -5.58
CA TYR A 286 9.68 -18.55 -5.10
C TYR A 286 10.93 -18.83 -5.93
N CYS A 287 12.03 -19.19 -5.25
CA CYS A 287 13.20 -19.80 -5.88
C CYS A 287 13.74 -20.94 -5.00
N ASP A 288 14.14 -22.05 -5.62
CA ASP A 288 14.78 -23.19 -4.92
C ASP A 288 16.18 -22.81 -4.38
N ILE A 289 16.83 -21.83 -5.01
CA ILE A 289 18.19 -21.38 -4.68
C ILE A 289 18.16 -19.86 -4.53
N GLY A 290 18.37 -19.39 -3.30
CA GLY A 290 18.53 -17.96 -3.04
C GLY A 290 19.86 -17.42 -3.58
N GLU A 291 20.04 -16.11 -3.48
CA GLU A 291 21.30 -15.48 -3.85
C GLU A 291 22.46 -15.99 -3.00
N VAL A 292 23.66 -16.10 -3.59
CA VAL A 292 24.85 -16.71 -2.93
C VAL A 292 25.27 -15.97 -1.66
N TRP A 293 24.93 -14.68 -1.54
CA TRP A 293 25.23 -13.85 -0.38
C TRP A 293 24.13 -13.83 0.69
N MET A 294 23.00 -14.51 0.48
CA MET A 294 22.01 -14.67 1.54
C MET A 294 22.55 -15.60 2.62
N GLU A 295 22.33 -15.23 3.89
CA GLU A 295 22.83 -16.01 5.04
C GLU A 295 21.93 -17.20 5.41
N THR A 296 20.78 -17.37 4.75
CA THR A 296 19.83 -18.45 5.05
C THR A 296 20.46 -19.84 4.84
N LYS A 297 20.32 -20.70 5.83
CA LYS A 297 20.67 -22.13 5.82
C LYS A 297 19.42 -23.01 5.79
N GLY A 298 18.24 -22.39 5.79
CA GLY A 298 16.96 -23.05 5.61
C GLY A 298 16.85 -23.69 4.24
N LEU A 299 16.01 -24.71 4.14
CA LEU A 299 15.75 -25.45 2.90
C LEU A 299 14.56 -24.83 2.14
N PRO A 300 14.76 -24.06 1.04
CA PRO A 300 13.68 -23.33 0.36
C PRO A 300 12.57 -24.23 -0.15
N TYR A 301 12.91 -25.41 -0.67
CA TYR A 301 11.96 -26.39 -1.19
C TYR A 301 10.88 -26.82 -0.19
N ARG A 302 11.11 -26.65 1.11
CA ARG A 302 10.09 -26.96 2.13
C ARG A 302 8.93 -25.96 2.11
N TYR A 303 9.13 -24.73 1.66
CA TYR A 303 8.02 -23.80 1.40
C TYR A 303 7.19 -24.27 0.21
N ARG A 304 7.83 -24.66 -0.91
CA ARG A 304 7.13 -25.30 -2.04
C ARG A 304 6.33 -26.52 -1.60
N ASP A 305 6.93 -27.42 -0.85
CA ASP A 305 6.25 -28.63 -0.36
C ASP A 305 5.11 -28.30 0.61
N TRP A 306 5.24 -27.22 1.41
CA TRP A 306 4.14 -26.70 2.23
C TRP A 306 2.98 -26.19 1.39
N ILE A 307 3.25 -25.43 0.32
CA ILE A 307 2.21 -24.96 -0.62
C ILE A 307 1.47 -26.15 -1.24
N VAL A 308 2.22 -27.12 -1.78
CA VAL A 308 1.65 -28.34 -2.39
C VAL A 308 0.77 -29.09 -1.39
N ARG A 309 1.25 -29.25 -0.16
CA ARG A 309 0.48 -29.90 0.91
C ARG A 309 -0.78 -29.12 1.27
N ALA A 310 -0.68 -27.81 1.49
CA ALA A 310 -1.81 -26.98 1.89
C ALA A 310 -2.94 -27.02 0.85
N LEU A 311 -2.60 -27.00 -0.44
CA LEU A 311 -3.57 -27.16 -1.53
C LEU A 311 -4.17 -28.57 -1.56
N ASN A 312 -3.36 -29.61 -1.40
CA ASN A 312 -3.84 -30.99 -1.37
C ASN A 312 -4.73 -31.28 -0.16
N GLU A 313 -4.45 -30.68 1.00
CA GLU A 313 -5.28 -30.72 2.21
C GLU A 313 -6.55 -29.87 2.07
N ASP A 314 -6.69 -29.10 0.98
CA ASP A 314 -7.77 -28.12 0.78
C ASP A 314 -7.89 -27.13 1.95
N MET A 315 -6.74 -26.67 2.42
CA MET A 315 -6.64 -25.71 3.51
C MET A 315 -7.49 -24.47 3.17
N PRO A 316 -8.40 -24.03 4.06
CA PRO A 316 -9.17 -22.82 3.85
C PRO A 316 -8.25 -21.66 3.48
N TYR A 317 -8.52 -20.98 2.36
CA TYR A 317 -7.62 -19.94 1.83
C TYR A 317 -7.29 -18.85 2.86
N GLN A 318 -8.24 -18.51 3.73
CA GLN A 318 -8.01 -17.60 4.85
C GLN A 318 -6.92 -18.08 5.82
N GLN A 319 -6.86 -19.37 6.12
CA GLN A 319 -5.83 -19.96 6.99
C GLN A 319 -4.49 -20.00 6.26
N PHE A 320 -4.52 -20.34 4.97
CA PHE A 320 -3.35 -20.32 4.10
C PHE A 320 -2.69 -18.93 4.03
N VAL A 321 -3.47 -17.84 4.01
CA VAL A 321 -2.95 -16.47 4.08
C VAL A 321 -2.33 -16.18 5.46
N ARG A 322 -3.03 -16.51 6.55
CA ARG A 322 -2.54 -16.24 7.91
C ARG A 322 -1.19 -16.90 8.20
N LEU A 323 -1.04 -18.17 7.81
CA LEU A 323 0.18 -18.93 8.07
C LEU A 323 1.38 -18.35 7.30
N GLN A 324 1.20 -17.84 6.09
CA GLN A 324 2.31 -17.26 5.32
C GLN A 324 2.90 -15.99 5.93
N LEU A 325 2.14 -15.29 6.77
CA LEU A 325 2.59 -14.06 7.43
C LEU A 325 3.08 -14.31 8.86
N ALA A 326 2.48 -15.26 9.58
CA ALA A 326 2.69 -15.39 11.02
C ALA A 326 2.59 -16.83 11.56
N ALA A 327 2.90 -17.88 10.78
CA ALA A 327 2.81 -19.27 11.26
C ALA A 327 3.60 -19.56 12.55
N ASP A 328 4.68 -18.84 12.84
CA ASP A 328 5.46 -18.94 14.07
C ASP A 328 4.72 -18.41 15.32
N GLN A 329 3.68 -17.60 15.12
CA GLN A 329 2.95 -16.89 16.18
C GLN A 329 1.46 -17.27 16.24
N MET A 330 0.97 -18.04 15.26
CA MET A 330 -0.45 -18.41 15.17
C MET A 330 -0.79 -19.58 16.09
N ASN A 331 -1.81 -19.40 16.93
CA ASN A 331 -2.35 -20.46 17.78
C ASN A 331 -2.88 -21.62 16.92
N GLY A 332 -2.47 -22.86 17.25
CA GLY A 332 -2.88 -24.06 16.52
C GLY A 332 -2.12 -24.33 15.22
N ALA A 333 -1.12 -23.50 14.85
CA ALA A 333 -0.23 -23.81 13.75
C ALA A 333 0.65 -25.03 14.08
N ARG A 334 0.78 -25.97 13.13
CA ARG A 334 1.66 -27.13 13.29
C ARG A 334 3.12 -26.69 13.13
N PRO A 335 4.10 -27.37 13.74
CA PRO A 335 5.52 -27.03 13.54
C PRO A 335 5.94 -26.95 12.07
N GLU A 336 5.39 -27.84 11.23
CA GLU A 336 5.59 -27.89 9.79
C GLU A 336 4.95 -26.72 9.02
N ASP A 337 4.02 -25.98 9.63
CA ASP A 337 3.42 -24.79 9.04
C ASP A 337 4.36 -23.58 9.09
N ARG A 338 5.44 -23.63 9.88
CA ARG A 338 6.50 -22.61 9.84
C ARG A 338 7.14 -22.49 8.46
N ALA A 339 7.08 -23.54 7.64
CA ALA A 339 7.52 -23.47 6.25
C ALA A 339 6.73 -22.42 5.43
N ALA A 340 5.48 -22.10 5.80
CA ALA A 340 4.67 -21.06 5.18
C ALA A 340 5.34 -19.68 5.21
N LEU A 341 6.17 -19.41 6.23
CA LEU A 341 6.91 -18.16 6.36
C LEU A 341 7.94 -17.96 5.25
N GLY A 342 8.17 -18.96 4.39
CA GLY A 342 8.94 -18.80 3.16
C GLY A 342 8.45 -17.65 2.28
N PHE A 343 7.16 -17.28 2.34
CA PHE A 343 6.64 -16.08 1.66
C PHE A 343 7.42 -14.79 2.03
N ILE A 344 7.83 -14.66 3.30
CA ILE A 344 8.68 -13.56 3.78
C ILE A 344 10.15 -13.95 3.75
N GLY A 345 10.47 -15.16 4.20
CA GLY A 345 11.83 -15.66 4.40
C GLY A 345 12.64 -15.80 3.12
N LEU A 346 11.98 -15.98 1.97
CA LEU A 346 12.63 -16.09 0.65
C LEU A 346 12.74 -14.75 -0.10
N SER A 347 12.29 -13.63 0.49
CA SER A 347 12.51 -12.32 -0.13
C SER A 347 14.02 -12.08 -0.29
N PRO A 348 14.49 -11.55 -1.42
CA PRO A 348 15.89 -11.23 -1.60
C PRO A 348 16.35 -10.14 -0.62
N THR A 349 17.65 -10.16 -0.32
CA THR A 349 18.35 -9.07 0.38
C THR A 349 19.48 -8.55 -0.51
N TYR A 350 19.59 -7.22 -0.63
CA TYR A 350 20.42 -6.52 -1.59
C TYR A 350 21.61 -5.75 -0.95
N TRP A 351 21.69 -5.64 0.38
CA TRP A 351 22.74 -4.86 1.07
C TRP A 351 24.09 -5.58 1.31
N LYS A 352 24.64 -6.27 0.31
CA LYS A 352 25.90 -7.04 0.44
C LYS A 352 27.17 -6.21 0.74
N GLU A 353 27.17 -4.93 0.38
CA GLU A 353 28.34 -4.04 0.48
C GLU A 353 28.21 -3.10 1.68
N LEU A 354 28.34 -3.66 2.89
CA LEU A 354 28.31 -2.89 4.14
C LEU A 354 29.46 -1.88 4.28
N GLN A 355 30.39 -1.80 3.33
CA GLN A 355 31.37 -0.70 3.27
C GLN A 355 30.77 0.61 2.74
N LEU A 356 29.56 0.59 2.19
CA LEU A 356 28.87 1.79 1.73
C LEU A 356 28.37 2.65 2.92
N PRO A 357 28.25 3.98 2.72
CA PRO A 357 27.64 4.89 3.69
C PRO A 357 26.24 4.49 4.15
N VAL A 358 25.90 4.89 5.37
CA VAL A 358 24.61 4.58 6.03
C VAL A 358 23.43 5.02 5.17
N GLU A 359 23.55 6.17 4.50
CA GLU A 359 22.51 6.77 3.68
C GLU A 359 22.17 5.91 2.46
N ILE A 360 23.17 5.25 1.88
CA ILE A 360 23.01 4.35 0.75
C ILE A 360 22.38 3.04 1.22
N ILE A 361 22.87 2.44 2.31
CA ILE A 361 22.32 1.20 2.84
C ILE A 361 20.86 1.39 3.31
N LYS A 362 20.51 2.53 3.90
CA LYS A 362 19.12 2.88 4.20
C LYS A 362 18.22 2.90 2.97
N THR A 363 18.73 3.39 1.84
CA THR A 363 17.99 3.41 0.57
C THR A 363 17.73 1.99 0.07
N ILE A 364 18.77 1.15 0.07
CA ILE A 364 18.65 -0.28 -0.32
C ILE A 364 17.65 -1.01 0.58
N VAL A 365 17.71 -0.79 1.89
CA VAL A 365 16.76 -1.37 2.86
C VAL A 365 15.32 -0.90 2.59
N SER A 366 15.11 0.39 2.28
CA SER A 366 13.79 0.93 1.94
C SER A 366 13.24 0.30 0.64
N ASP A 367 14.10 0.06 -0.36
CA ASP A 367 13.72 -0.64 -1.60
C ASP A 367 13.30 -2.09 -1.35
N GLU A 368 13.94 -2.81 -0.41
CA GLU A 368 13.48 -4.15 -0.02
C GLU A 368 12.12 -4.16 0.67
N TYR A 369 11.83 -3.14 1.48
CA TYR A 369 10.50 -3.04 2.08
C TYR A 369 9.43 -2.76 1.03
N GLU A 370 9.74 -1.94 0.02
CA GLU A 370 8.86 -1.69 -1.12
C GLU A 370 8.52 -3.01 -1.83
N GLU A 371 9.52 -3.84 -2.12
CA GLU A 371 9.35 -5.13 -2.79
C GLU A 371 8.42 -6.07 -1.99
N ARG A 372 8.58 -6.11 -0.66
CA ARG A 372 7.75 -6.91 0.25
C ARG A 372 6.31 -6.41 0.31
N ILE A 373 6.12 -5.09 0.39
CA ILE A 373 4.79 -4.44 0.37
C ILE A 373 4.11 -4.68 -0.98
N HIS A 374 4.84 -4.51 -2.09
CA HIS A 374 4.34 -4.77 -3.43
C HIS A 374 3.87 -6.22 -3.57
N THR A 375 4.69 -7.18 -3.14
CA THR A 375 4.34 -8.60 -3.22
C THR A 375 3.10 -8.93 -2.40
N LEU A 376 3.02 -8.43 -1.15
CA LEU A 376 1.85 -8.66 -0.29
C LEU A 376 0.58 -8.03 -0.88
N SER A 377 0.65 -6.76 -1.29
CA SER A 377 -0.49 -5.99 -1.80
C SER A 377 -0.99 -6.53 -3.14
N SER A 378 -0.10 -6.79 -4.09
CA SER A 378 -0.47 -7.33 -5.40
C SER A 378 -0.96 -8.78 -5.32
N THR A 379 -0.31 -9.61 -4.49
CA THR A 379 -0.66 -11.03 -4.36
C THR A 379 -1.96 -11.21 -3.60
N PHE A 380 -2.12 -10.67 -2.39
CA PHE A 380 -3.33 -10.99 -1.62
C PHE A 380 -4.48 -10.02 -1.85
N LEU A 381 -4.17 -8.73 -1.98
CA LEU A 381 -5.19 -7.68 -2.07
C LEU A 381 -5.51 -7.31 -3.53
N GLY A 382 -4.65 -7.69 -4.49
CA GLY A 382 -4.79 -7.25 -5.86
C GLY A 382 -4.72 -5.74 -5.97
N LEU A 383 -3.84 -5.07 -5.22
CA LEU A 383 -3.68 -3.62 -5.23
C LEU A 383 -2.24 -3.23 -5.52
N ASN A 384 -2.06 -2.12 -6.24
CA ASN A 384 -0.76 -1.50 -6.41
C ASN A 384 -0.59 -0.35 -5.40
N MET A 385 0.39 -0.47 -4.51
CA MET A 385 0.69 0.55 -3.49
C MET A 385 1.98 1.33 -3.77
N ALA A 386 2.69 1.06 -4.88
CA ALA A 386 4.02 1.62 -5.12
C ALA A 386 4.02 3.16 -5.19
N CYS A 387 3.00 3.78 -5.80
CA CYS A 387 2.93 5.24 -5.85
C CYS A 387 2.81 5.87 -4.45
N ALA A 388 2.15 5.17 -3.51
CA ALA A 388 1.94 5.63 -2.13
C ALA A 388 3.24 5.78 -1.35
N ARG A 389 4.37 5.24 -1.84
CA ARG A 389 5.70 5.42 -1.24
C ARG A 389 6.13 6.89 -1.17
N CYS A 390 5.85 7.67 -2.21
CA CYS A 390 6.36 9.04 -2.34
C CYS A 390 5.30 10.10 -2.06
N HIS A 391 4.03 9.78 -2.34
CA HIS A 391 2.87 10.66 -2.21
C HIS A 391 1.59 9.84 -2.19
N ASP A 392 0.48 10.38 -1.71
CA ASP A 392 -0.85 9.75 -1.82
C ASP A 392 -1.12 9.17 -3.20
N HIS A 393 -1.64 7.93 -3.27
CA HIS A 393 -1.86 7.25 -4.53
C HIS A 393 -2.72 8.11 -5.47
N LYS A 394 -2.33 8.19 -6.75
CA LYS A 394 -2.90 9.17 -7.68
C LYS A 394 -4.41 9.01 -7.85
N ASN A 395 -4.89 7.77 -7.88
CA ASN A 395 -6.28 7.46 -8.24
C ASN A 395 -6.98 6.54 -7.23
N ASP A 396 -6.20 5.81 -6.41
CA ASP A 396 -6.77 4.88 -5.43
C ASP A 396 -6.81 5.53 -4.07
N PRO A 397 -7.78 5.13 -3.22
CA PRO A 397 -7.91 5.67 -1.88
C PRO A 397 -6.89 5.07 -0.91
N ILE A 398 -5.60 5.15 -1.27
CA ILE A 398 -4.46 4.64 -0.54
C ILE A 398 -3.53 5.81 -0.23
N THR A 399 -3.40 6.16 1.04
CA THR A 399 -2.57 7.29 1.44
C THR A 399 -1.10 6.91 1.60
N VAL A 400 -0.23 7.92 1.65
CA VAL A 400 1.16 7.73 2.02
C VAL A 400 1.28 7.08 3.41
N GLU A 401 0.43 7.45 4.37
CA GLU A 401 0.40 6.82 5.69
C GLU A 401 0.02 5.35 5.63
N ASP A 402 -0.87 4.93 4.73
CA ASP A 402 -1.20 3.51 4.58
C ASP A 402 0.01 2.69 4.13
N TYR A 403 0.84 3.23 3.23
CA TYR A 403 2.09 2.59 2.82
C TYR A 403 3.08 2.49 4.00
N TYR A 404 3.35 3.58 4.71
CA TYR A 404 4.30 3.57 5.83
C TYR A 404 3.82 2.79 7.05
N ALA A 405 2.50 2.66 7.23
CA ALA A 405 1.92 1.78 8.23
C ALA A 405 2.26 0.30 7.96
N LEU A 406 2.19 -0.15 6.71
CA LEU A 406 2.63 -1.51 6.32
C LEU A 406 4.16 -1.63 6.35
N LEU A 407 4.88 -0.59 5.94
CA LEU A 407 6.34 -0.55 6.00
C LEU A 407 6.84 -0.78 7.42
N GLY A 408 6.20 -0.20 8.43
CA GLY A 408 6.53 -0.45 9.83
C GLY A 408 6.43 -1.92 10.24
N VAL A 409 5.52 -2.70 9.65
CA VAL A 409 5.44 -4.16 9.90
C VAL A 409 6.67 -4.87 9.36
N PHE A 410 7.05 -4.58 8.11
CA PHE A 410 8.22 -5.20 7.48
C PHE A 410 9.54 -4.71 8.05
N ALA A 411 9.64 -3.44 8.45
CA ALA A 411 10.81 -2.89 9.14
C ALA A 411 10.99 -3.47 10.56
N SER A 412 9.91 -4.00 11.14
CA SER A 412 9.91 -4.73 12.41
C SER A 412 10.02 -6.26 12.22
N THR A 413 10.30 -6.72 11.00
CA THR A 413 10.38 -8.15 10.65
C THR A 413 11.77 -8.49 10.12
N ARG A 414 12.45 -9.42 10.78
CA ARG A 414 13.73 -9.98 10.34
C ARG A 414 13.52 -11.30 9.63
N GLN A 415 14.14 -11.47 8.48
CA GLN A 415 14.27 -12.79 7.87
C GLN A 415 15.24 -13.63 8.70
N ALA A 416 14.77 -14.79 9.13
CA ALA A 416 15.54 -15.71 9.95
C ALA A 416 14.99 -17.12 9.76
N ASP A 417 15.91 -18.09 9.71
CA ASP A 417 15.52 -19.48 9.58
C ASP A 417 14.71 -19.97 10.78
N GLN A 418 13.71 -20.79 10.51
CA GLN A 418 12.86 -21.41 11.51
C GLN A 418 13.13 -22.91 11.59
N ALA A 419 13.25 -23.43 12.81
CA ALA A 419 13.31 -24.85 13.05
C ALA A 419 11.91 -25.48 12.91
N LEU A 420 11.80 -26.59 12.20
CA LEU A 420 10.55 -27.38 12.12
C LEU A 420 10.37 -28.28 13.35
N SER A 421 10.31 -27.68 14.54
CA SER A 421 10.14 -28.39 15.82
C SER A 421 9.18 -27.66 16.75
N ALA A 422 8.25 -28.39 17.37
CA ALA A 422 7.28 -27.84 18.31
C ALA A 422 7.98 -27.18 19.53
N GLY A 423 7.44 -26.05 20.01
CA GLY A 423 7.90 -25.40 21.24
C GLY A 423 9.32 -24.82 21.18
N VAL A 424 9.95 -24.78 19.99
CA VAL A 424 11.31 -24.29 19.80
C VAL A 424 11.30 -22.88 19.24
N ASN A 425 12.18 -22.02 19.77
CA ASN A 425 12.48 -20.71 19.20
C ASN A 425 13.45 -20.90 18.02
N GLY A 426 12.97 -20.69 16.79
CA GLY A 426 13.77 -20.87 15.58
C GLY A 426 15.00 -19.96 15.51
N LEU A 427 14.90 -18.71 16.00
CA LEU A 427 16.03 -17.79 16.07
C LEU A 427 17.12 -18.33 17.01
N ALA A 428 16.74 -18.87 18.17
CA ALA A 428 17.70 -19.47 19.09
C ALA A 428 18.46 -20.64 18.45
N VAL A 429 17.76 -21.48 17.67
CA VAL A 429 18.39 -22.58 16.91
C VAL A 429 19.31 -22.05 15.82
N ALA A 430 18.86 -21.08 15.03
CA ALA A 430 19.66 -20.47 13.96
C ALA A 430 20.93 -19.82 14.52
N THR A 431 20.82 -19.03 15.60
CA THR A 431 21.95 -18.42 16.30
C THR A 431 22.89 -19.47 16.90
N ALA A 432 22.37 -20.52 17.53
CA ALA A 432 23.19 -21.60 18.07
C ALA A 432 23.97 -22.33 16.96
N ARG A 433 23.36 -22.58 15.81
CA ARG A 433 24.00 -23.20 14.65
C ARG A 433 25.06 -22.31 14.02
N GLU A 434 24.78 -21.01 13.88
CA GLU A 434 25.74 -20.03 13.38
C GLU A 434 26.97 -19.98 14.30
N GLU A 435 26.76 -19.89 15.61
CA GLU A 435 27.85 -19.85 16.59
C GLU A 435 28.65 -21.16 16.61
N VAL A 436 27.99 -22.32 16.52
CA VAL A 436 28.68 -23.61 16.37
C VAL A 436 29.56 -23.61 15.12
N GLY A 437 29.07 -23.13 13.98
CA GLY A 437 29.87 -23.04 12.75
C GLY A 437 31.12 -22.17 12.91
N LYS A 438 31.00 -21.02 13.60
CA LYS A 438 32.15 -20.15 13.92
C LYS A 438 33.16 -20.83 14.83
N LEU A 439 32.70 -21.46 15.91
CA LEU A 439 33.56 -22.16 16.87
C LEU A 439 34.24 -23.38 16.24
N GLU A 440 33.53 -24.16 15.42
CA GLU A 440 34.11 -25.30 14.69
C GLU A 440 35.17 -24.85 13.67
N ALA A 441 34.96 -23.71 13.00
CA ALA A 441 35.97 -23.12 12.13
C ALA A 441 37.22 -22.66 12.90
N GLU A 442 37.06 -22.07 14.08
CA GLU A 442 38.18 -21.69 14.95
C GLU A 442 38.93 -22.93 15.48
N VAL A 443 38.22 -23.99 15.89
CA VAL A 443 38.81 -25.28 16.26
C VAL A 443 39.63 -25.86 15.11
N LYS A 444 39.09 -25.84 13.89
CA LYS A 444 39.81 -26.30 12.70
C LYS A 444 41.09 -25.48 12.47
N LYS A 445 41.04 -24.16 12.63
CA LYS A 445 42.21 -23.29 12.50
C LYS A 445 43.28 -23.59 13.55
N LEU A 446 42.87 -23.81 14.81
CA LEU A 446 43.78 -24.14 15.91
C LEU A 446 44.35 -25.56 15.80
N SER A 447 43.66 -26.49 15.13
CA SER A 447 44.14 -27.87 14.94
C SER A 447 45.42 -27.97 14.10
N ALA A 448 45.72 -26.94 13.30
CA ALA A 448 46.97 -26.84 12.53
C ALA A 448 48.17 -26.40 13.40
N ASP A 449 47.92 -25.87 14.60
CA ASP A 449 48.93 -25.43 15.54
C ASP A 449 49.12 -26.49 16.66
N LYS A 450 50.35 -27.00 16.79
CA LYS A 450 50.69 -28.06 17.76
C LYS A 450 51.02 -27.52 19.16
N ALA A 451 50.89 -26.22 19.41
CA ALA A 451 51.14 -25.63 20.73
C ALA A 451 50.14 -26.12 21.80
N ALA A 452 50.62 -26.34 23.02
CA ALA A 452 49.79 -26.78 24.15
C ALA A 452 48.67 -25.77 24.50
N ALA A 453 48.92 -24.47 24.32
CA ALA A 453 47.91 -23.43 24.49
C ALA A 453 46.76 -23.55 23.47
N SER A 454 47.10 -23.91 22.22
CA SER A 454 46.12 -24.18 21.16
C SER A 454 45.29 -25.44 21.47
N ALA A 455 45.90 -26.47 22.05
CA ALA A 455 45.18 -27.66 22.55
C ALA A 455 44.17 -27.34 23.66
N ALA A 456 44.58 -26.56 24.68
CA ALA A 456 43.69 -26.15 25.77
C ALA A 456 42.50 -25.31 25.27
N LYS A 457 42.76 -24.34 24.39
CA LYS A 457 41.71 -23.51 23.79
C LYS A 457 40.76 -24.33 22.91
N MET A 458 41.26 -25.29 22.13
CA MET A 458 40.41 -26.19 21.35
C MET A 458 39.43 -26.98 22.22
N GLU A 459 39.88 -27.52 23.35
CA GLU A 459 38.99 -28.25 24.27
C GLU A 459 37.91 -27.35 24.89
N GLU A 460 38.24 -26.09 25.21
CA GLU A 460 37.25 -25.11 25.64
C GLU A 460 36.19 -24.84 24.54
N LEU A 461 36.64 -24.60 23.30
CA LEU A 461 35.74 -24.35 22.17
C LEU A 461 34.85 -25.57 21.88
N LYS A 462 35.40 -26.79 21.91
CA LYS A 462 34.61 -28.03 21.75
C LYS A 462 33.55 -28.19 22.84
N ARG A 463 33.86 -27.82 24.10
CA ARG A 463 32.85 -27.81 25.18
C ARG A 463 31.73 -26.80 24.92
N LYS A 464 32.07 -25.60 24.44
CA LYS A 464 31.06 -24.60 24.04
C LYS A 464 30.18 -25.10 22.88
N VAL A 465 30.78 -25.70 21.86
CA VAL A 465 30.06 -26.36 20.76
C VAL A 465 29.11 -27.43 21.30
N ALA A 466 29.59 -28.34 22.15
CA ALA A 466 28.76 -29.39 22.73
C ALA A 466 27.60 -28.83 23.56
N GLN A 467 27.80 -27.69 24.24
CA GLN A 467 26.73 -27.03 24.99
C GLN A 467 25.70 -26.37 24.06
N LEU A 468 26.13 -25.68 23.00
CA LEU A 468 25.23 -25.07 22.02
C LEU A 468 24.42 -26.09 21.24
N LYS A 469 25.01 -27.26 20.93
CA LYS A 469 24.31 -28.39 20.29
C LYS A 469 23.17 -28.96 21.14
N LYS A 470 23.12 -28.66 22.45
CA LYS A 470 21.99 -29.03 23.32
C LYS A 470 20.80 -28.07 23.23
N THR A 471 20.87 -27.04 22.40
CA THR A 471 19.73 -26.13 22.18
C THR A 471 18.50 -26.95 21.74
N PRO A 472 17.32 -26.78 22.36
CA PRO A 472 16.12 -27.51 21.96
C PRO A 472 15.83 -27.35 20.46
N GLY A 473 15.64 -28.45 19.75
CA GLY A 473 15.44 -28.44 18.29
C GLY A 473 16.70 -28.16 17.47
N TYR A 474 17.91 -28.24 18.06
CA TYR A 474 19.16 -27.98 17.37
C TYR A 474 19.32 -28.81 16.09
N ASP A 475 18.86 -30.06 16.04
CA ASP A 475 18.98 -30.94 14.87
C ASP A 475 17.77 -30.89 13.91
N ALA A 476 16.74 -30.09 14.24
CA ALA A 476 15.55 -29.99 13.39
C ALA A 476 15.88 -29.35 12.03
N PRO A 477 15.21 -29.75 10.93
CA PRO A 477 15.36 -29.07 9.65
C PRO A 477 15.05 -27.57 9.79
N LEU A 478 15.87 -26.73 9.17
CA LEU A 478 15.62 -25.31 9.06
C LEU A 478 14.85 -25.01 7.77
N VAL A 479 13.98 -24.03 7.83
CA VAL A 479 13.29 -23.44 6.67
C VAL A 479 13.49 -21.94 6.67
N PRO A 480 13.57 -21.29 5.51
CA PRO A 480 13.57 -19.84 5.43
C PRO A 480 12.26 -19.30 6.03
N GLY A 481 12.37 -18.28 6.88
CA GLY A 481 11.22 -17.73 7.57
C GLY A 481 11.46 -16.32 8.07
N ALA A 482 10.69 -15.92 9.07
CA ALA A 482 10.77 -14.60 9.67
C ALA A 482 10.62 -14.67 11.19
N VAL A 483 11.14 -13.65 11.87
CA VAL A 483 10.91 -13.36 13.30
C VAL A 483 10.66 -11.87 13.49
N ASP A 484 10.10 -11.54 14.64
CA ASP A 484 9.96 -10.15 15.05
C ASP A 484 11.34 -9.63 15.47
N ALA A 485 11.85 -8.67 14.72
CA ALA A 485 13.01 -7.88 15.09
C ALA A 485 13.11 -6.68 14.15
N THR A 486 13.39 -5.53 14.73
CA THR A 486 13.53 -4.27 14.01
C THR A 486 14.91 -4.16 13.39
N LEU A 487 14.95 -3.88 12.09
CA LEU A 487 16.17 -3.61 11.36
C LEU A 487 16.52 -2.12 11.45
N THR A 488 17.74 -1.82 11.90
CA THR A 488 18.31 -0.46 11.87
C THR A 488 19.67 -0.47 11.17
N VAL A 489 19.93 0.56 10.37
CA VAL A 489 21.23 0.79 9.73
C VAL A 489 22.00 1.83 10.54
N VAL A 490 23.18 1.47 11.01
CA VAL A 490 24.07 2.34 11.81
C VAL A 490 25.45 2.40 11.18
N ALA A 491 26.26 3.40 11.56
CA ALA A 491 27.66 3.44 11.15
C ALA A 491 28.45 2.29 11.81
N ALA A 492 29.26 1.58 11.04
CA ALA A 492 30.12 0.53 11.56
C ALA A 492 31.28 1.13 12.36
N LYS A 493 31.46 0.69 13.61
CA LYS A 493 32.48 1.22 14.53
C LYS A 493 33.88 1.13 13.92
N GLY A 494 34.59 2.27 13.90
CA GLY A 494 35.97 2.35 13.43
C GLY A 494 36.15 2.25 11.91
N THR A 495 35.08 2.37 11.13
CA THR A 495 35.13 2.33 9.65
C THR A 495 34.26 3.44 9.05
N HIS A 496 34.38 3.66 7.75
CA HIS A 496 33.48 4.54 6.98
C HIS A 496 32.22 3.82 6.48
N GLY A 497 32.08 2.52 6.79
CA GLY A 497 30.98 1.68 6.36
C GLY A 497 29.79 1.70 7.31
N SER A 498 28.82 0.85 6.99
CA SER A 498 27.58 0.64 7.70
C SER A 498 27.53 -0.72 8.38
N GLN A 499 26.60 -0.87 9.32
CA GLN A 499 26.24 -2.12 9.94
C GLN A 499 24.72 -2.19 10.05
N VAL A 500 24.16 -3.37 9.78
CA VAL A 500 22.76 -3.68 10.07
C VAL A 500 22.67 -4.28 11.48
N VAL A 501 21.77 -3.72 12.29
CA VAL A 501 21.53 -4.15 13.68
C VAL A 501 20.07 -4.50 13.83
N TYR A 502 19.82 -5.65 14.47
CA TYR A 502 18.48 -6.10 14.79
C TYR A 502 18.18 -5.87 16.27
N GLN A 503 16.98 -5.34 16.58
CA GLN A 503 16.52 -5.07 17.95
C GLN A 503 15.19 -5.76 18.22
N ASP A 504 15.02 -6.32 19.41
CA ASP A 504 13.80 -7.01 19.85
C ASP A 504 12.71 -6.03 20.34
N LYS A 505 12.51 -4.95 19.58
CA LYS A 505 11.48 -3.95 19.85
C LYS A 505 10.92 -3.47 18.52
N PRO A 506 9.61 -3.59 18.27
CA PRO A 506 9.02 -3.13 17.03
C PRO A 506 9.10 -1.60 16.90
N GLN A 507 9.10 -1.11 15.66
CA GLN A 507 9.12 0.32 15.37
C GLN A 507 8.00 0.73 14.40
N ASP A 508 7.46 1.91 14.67
CA ASP A 508 6.67 2.66 13.70
C ASP A 508 7.64 3.42 12.77
N MET A 509 7.23 3.66 11.53
CA MET A 509 8.11 4.22 10.52
C MET A 509 7.71 5.65 10.17
N PRO A 510 8.67 6.59 10.04
CA PRO A 510 8.37 7.91 9.52
C PRO A 510 8.06 7.83 8.03
N ILE A 511 7.20 8.71 7.55
CA ILE A 511 7.03 8.94 6.11
C ILE A 511 8.40 9.35 5.55
N GLU A 512 8.90 8.62 4.56
CA GLU A 512 10.09 9.04 3.84
C GLU A 512 9.67 10.08 2.79
N ILE A 513 10.11 11.33 2.96
CA ILE A 513 9.66 12.44 2.10
C ILE A 513 10.13 12.19 0.67
N ARG A 514 9.17 12.01 -0.25
CA ARG A 514 9.40 11.57 -1.64
C ARG A 514 10.15 10.23 -1.74
N GLY A 515 9.90 9.32 -0.79
CA GLY A 515 10.51 7.99 -0.76
C GLY A 515 12.00 8.00 -0.40
N ASN A 516 12.50 9.08 0.21
CA ASN A 516 13.91 9.17 0.62
C ASN A 516 14.09 8.86 2.12
N PRO A 517 14.65 7.71 2.50
CA PRO A 517 14.80 7.30 3.91
C PRO A 517 15.73 8.21 4.73
N ASN A 518 16.50 9.06 4.05
CA ASN A 518 17.37 10.06 4.69
C ASN A 518 16.65 11.39 4.96
N LYS A 519 15.36 11.49 4.61
CA LYS A 519 14.49 12.65 4.87
C LYS A 519 13.21 12.20 5.57
N PRO A 520 13.27 11.88 6.87
CA PRO A 520 12.10 11.43 7.63
C PRO A 520 11.10 12.58 7.84
N GLY A 521 9.83 12.25 7.71
CA GLY A 521 8.67 13.09 8.01
C GLY A 521 7.94 12.64 9.27
N ALA A 522 6.61 12.77 9.27
CA ALA A 522 5.78 12.37 10.39
C ALA A 522 5.85 10.86 10.64
N LEU A 523 5.88 10.48 11.93
CA LEU A 523 5.83 9.08 12.34
C LEU A 523 4.44 8.49 12.09
N VAL A 524 4.36 7.32 11.47
CA VAL A 524 3.10 6.64 11.17
C VAL A 524 2.98 5.36 11.98
N PRO A 525 1.93 5.22 12.81
CA PRO A 525 1.72 3.98 13.55
C PRO A 525 1.45 2.83 12.58
N ARG A 526 2.02 1.66 12.86
CA ARG A 526 1.65 0.42 12.16
C ARG A 526 0.16 0.17 12.33
N ARG A 527 -0.55 -0.04 11.23
CA ARG A 527 -2.01 -0.23 11.16
C ARG A 527 -2.36 -0.81 9.80
N PHE A 528 -3.61 -1.24 9.65
CA PHE A 528 -4.10 -1.71 8.35
C PHE A 528 -4.45 -0.55 7.41
N VAL A 529 -4.62 -0.88 6.13
CA VAL A 529 -4.92 0.09 5.05
C VAL A 529 -6.28 0.75 5.29
N SER A 530 -6.35 2.08 5.16
CA SER A 530 -7.52 2.87 5.55
C SER A 530 -8.80 2.49 4.80
N VAL A 531 -8.71 2.35 3.47
CA VAL A 531 -9.88 1.99 2.66
C VAL A 531 -10.41 0.59 2.96
N LEU A 532 -9.55 -0.35 3.34
CA LEU A 532 -9.95 -1.73 3.64
C LEU A 532 -10.40 -1.92 5.09
N SER A 533 -10.20 -0.92 5.95
CA SER A 533 -10.56 -1.02 7.36
C SER A 533 -12.07 -0.82 7.55
N ALA A 534 -12.71 -1.59 8.44
CA ALA A 534 -14.16 -1.46 8.69
C ALA A 534 -14.56 -0.09 9.32
N GLY A 535 -13.59 0.63 9.90
CA GLY A 535 -13.75 1.96 10.47
C GLY A 535 -12.43 2.73 10.43
N GLU A 536 -12.18 3.54 11.45
CA GLU A 536 -10.86 4.16 11.66
C GLU A 536 -9.80 3.07 11.86
N PRO A 537 -8.68 3.09 11.12
CA PRO A 537 -7.66 2.06 11.21
C PRO A 537 -7.01 2.03 12.58
N ARG A 538 -7.04 0.86 13.23
CA ARG A 538 -6.46 0.66 14.55
C ARG A 538 -4.97 0.36 14.45
N ARG A 539 -4.21 0.86 15.42
CA ARG A 539 -2.79 0.55 15.57
C ARG A 539 -2.61 -0.94 15.84
N PHE A 540 -1.56 -1.52 15.27
CA PHE A 540 -1.10 -2.88 15.57
C PHE A 540 -0.28 -2.89 16.86
N GLU A 541 -0.57 -3.84 17.73
CA GLU A 541 -0.06 -3.90 19.09
C GLU A 541 0.83 -5.12 19.34
N HIS A 542 0.72 -6.17 18.51
CA HIS A 542 1.41 -7.44 18.73
C HIS A 542 2.72 -7.51 17.94
N GLY A 543 3.84 -7.49 18.66
CA GLY A 543 5.18 -7.74 18.11
C GLY A 543 5.46 -6.85 16.90
N SER A 544 5.92 -7.43 15.80
CA SER A 544 6.15 -6.75 14.51
C SER A 544 4.88 -6.19 13.86
N GLY A 545 3.70 -6.71 14.25
CA GLY A 545 2.42 -6.45 13.60
C GLY A 545 2.06 -7.49 12.54
N ARG A 546 2.88 -8.54 12.33
CA ARG A 546 2.58 -9.63 11.37
C ARG A 546 1.28 -10.36 11.69
N VAL A 547 1.05 -10.71 12.96
CA VAL A 547 -0.22 -11.36 13.39
C VAL A 547 -1.41 -10.43 13.16
N ASP A 548 -1.26 -9.16 13.55
CA ASP A 548 -2.33 -8.16 13.38
C ASP A 548 -2.65 -7.93 11.90
N LEU A 549 -1.62 -7.84 11.05
CA LEU A 549 -1.76 -7.72 9.60
C LEU A 549 -2.45 -8.96 9.01
N ALA A 550 -2.02 -10.16 9.40
CA ALA A 550 -2.59 -11.42 8.94
C ALA A 550 -4.08 -11.53 9.26
N ASN A 551 -4.48 -11.16 10.48
CA ASN A 551 -5.88 -11.13 10.89
C ASN A 551 -6.64 -10.02 10.18
N ALA A 552 -6.10 -8.80 10.09
CA ALA A 552 -6.75 -7.69 9.41
C ALA A 552 -7.00 -7.97 7.92
N MET A 553 -6.07 -8.63 7.23
CA MET A 553 -6.25 -9.03 5.84
C MET A 553 -7.46 -9.95 5.67
N VAL A 554 -7.56 -11.01 6.47
CA VAL A 554 -8.71 -11.92 6.35
C VAL A 554 -10.00 -11.24 6.82
N ASP A 555 -9.98 -10.60 7.98
CA ASP A 555 -11.19 -10.18 8.68
C ASP A 555 -11.78 -8.90 8.06
N GLN A 556 -10.95 -8.04 7.44
CA GLN A 556 -11.37 -6.76 6.88
C GLN A 556 -11.26 -6.70 5.35
N ALA A 557 -10.29 -7.40 4.75
CA ALA A 557 -10.13 -7.47 3.29
C ALA A 557 -10.61 -8.79 2.66
N GLY A 558 -11.28 -9.66 3.44
CA GLY A 558 -11.80 -10.94 2.97
C GLY A 558 -12.58 -10.87 1.65
N PRO A 559 -13.56 -9.96 1.48
CA PRO A 559 -14.28 -9.79 0.21
C PRO A 559 -13.36 -9.53 -1.00
N LEU A 560 -12.36 -8.66 -0.84
CA LEU A 560 -11.39 -8.34 -1.89
C LEU A 560 -10.49 -9.55 -2.18
N MET A 561 -9.96 -10.20 -1.13
CA MET A 561 -9.14 -11.41 -1.26
C MET A 561 -9.89 -12.54 -1.98
N ALA A 562 -11.18 -12.73 -1.69
CA ALA A 562 -12.02 -13.72 -2.35
C ALA A 562 -12.16 -13.42 -3.85
N ARG A 563 -12.47 -12.17 -4.23
CA ARG A 563 -12.53 -11.76 -5.65
C ARG A 563 -11.22 -11.99 -6.38
N VAL A 564 -10.10 -11.61 -5.75
CA VAL A 564 -8.76 -11.78 -6.30
C VAL A 564 -8.44 -13.26 -6.54
N MET A 565 -8.68 -14.11 -5.54
CA MET A 565 -8.39 -15.55 -5.66
C MET A 565 -9.32 -16.23 -6.68
N VAL A 566 -10.63 -15.94 -6.66
CA VAL A 566 -11.60 -16.43 -7.64
C VAL A 566 -11.18 -16.05 -9.05
N ASN A 567 -10.80 -14.79 -9.27
CA ASN A 567 -10.36 -14.31 -10.57
C ASN A 567 -9.09 -15.03 -11.06
N ARG A 568 -8.16 -15.38 -10.16
CA ARG A 568 -6.95 -16.13 -10.54
C ARG A 568 -7.22 -17.59 -10.87
N VAL A 569 -8.11 -18.25 -10.13
CA VAL A 569 -8.56 -19.60 -10.48
C VAL A 569 -9.25 -19.58 -11.84
N TRP A 570 -10.15 -18.62 -12.06
CA TRP A 570 -10.81 -18.42 -13.34
C TRP A 570 -9.80 -18.22 -14.47
N LYS A 571 -8.87 -17.28 -14.32
CA LYS A 571 -7.82 -17.01 -15.30
C LYS A 571 -7.00 -18.26 -15.63
N SER A 572 -6.73 -19.10 -14.63
CA SER A 572 -5.91 -20.31 -14.81
C SER A 572 -6.64 -21.40 -15.59
N HIS A 573 -7.97 -21.47 -15.48
CA HIS A 573 -8.82 -22.38 -16.26
C HIS A 573 -9.11 -21.88 -17.67
N PHE A 574 -9.37 -20.57 -17.82
CA PHE A 574 -9.91 -20.00 -19.06
C PHE A 574 -8.92 -19.11 -19.84
N GLY A 575 -7.69 -18.93 -19.33
CA GLY A 575 -6.63 -18.11 -19.93
C GLY A 575 -6.75 -16.61 -19.63
N THR A 576 -7.98 -16.09 -19.55
CA THR A 576 -8.28 -14.68 -19.23
C THR A 576 -9.12 -14.59 -17.96
N GLY A 577 -8.79 -13.67 -17.07
CA GLY A 577 -9.56 -13.41 -15.84
C GLY A 577 -10.88 -12.71 -16.12
N LEU A 578 -11.84 -12.81 -15.20
CA LEU A 578 -13.02 -11.93 -15.20
C LEU A 578 -12.60 -10.47 -15.08
N VAL A 579 -11.59 -10.19 -14.27
CA VAL A 579 -10.79 -8.96 -14.28
C VAL A 579 -9.47 -9.29 -14.97
N GLU A 580 -9.16 -8.64 -16.09
CA GLU A 580 -7.99 -8.96 -16.90
C GLU A 580 -6.66 -8.57 -16.23
N THR A 581 -6.71 -7.68 -15.24
CA THR A 581 -5.58 -7.27 -14.39
C THR A 581 -5.60 -8.02 -13.04
N PRO A 582 -5.10 -9.27 -12.94
CA PRO A 582 -5.27 -10.12 -11.75
C PRO A 582 -4.55 -9.64 -10.49
N SER A 583 -3.72 -8.59 -10.60
CA SER A 583 -2.99 -7.97 -9.49
C SER A 583 -3.37 -6.50 -9.29
N ASP A 584 -4.40 -6.01 -9.99
CA ASP A 584 -4.93 -4.65 -9.82
C ASP A 584 -6.46 -4.65 -9.94
N PHE A 585 -7.12 -4.54 -8.79
CA PHE A 585 -8.55 -4.39 -8.56
C PHE A 585 -8.88 -2.96 -8.11
N GLY A 586 -7.89 -2.05 -8.15
CA GLY A 586 -8.07 -0.64 -7.90
C GLY A 586 -8.68 0.07 -9.11
N SER A 587 -8.60 1.39 -9.09
CA SER A 587 -9.09 2.29 -10.13
C SER A 587 -8.27 2.25 -11.43
N GLN A 588 -7.04 1.71 -11.40
CA GLN A 588 -6.21 1.48 -12.58
C GLN A 588 -6.40 0.09 -13.19
N GLY A 589 -6.99 -0.83 -12.43
CA GLY A 589 -7.39 -2.14 -12.91
C GLY A 589 -8.61 -2.11 -13.81
N GLU A 590 -8.77 -3.17 -14.59
CA GLU A 590 -9.94 -3.37 -15.45
C GLU A 590 -11.20 -3.69 -14.63
N ARG A 591 -12.37 -3.36 -15.18
CA ARG A 591 -13.65 -3.77 -14.59
C ARG A 591 -13.93 -5.24 -14.90
N PRO A 592 -14.61 -5.98 -14.00
CA PRO A 592 -14.97 -7.35 -14.29
C PRO A 592 -15.90 -7.41 -15.50
N SER A 593 -15.61 -8.32 -16.44
CA SER A 593 -16.46 -8.60 -17.61
C SER A 593 -17.84 -9.14 -17.22
N HIS A 594 -17.90 -9.88 -16.11
CA HIS A 594 -19.11 -10.45 -15.52
C HIS A 594 -19.14 -10.11 -14.01
N PRO A 595 -19.52 -8.87 -13.63
CA PRO A 595 -19.48 -8.42 -12.24
C PRO A 595 -20.31 -9.32 -11.31
N GLU A 596 -21.55 -9.62 -11.69
CA GLU A 596 -22.45 -10.43 -10.86
C GLU A 596 -21.95 -11.86 -10.66
N LEU A 597 -21.30 -12.44 -11.68
CA LEU A 597 -20.69 -13.76 -11.57
C LEU A 597 -19.49 -13.75 -10.61
N LEU A 598 -18.63 -12.74 -10.70
CA LEU A 598 -17.49 -12.60 -9.80
C LEU A 598 -17.96 -12.41 -8.35
N GLU A 599 -18.98 -11.57 -8.12
CA GLU A 599 -19.59 -11.37 -6.81
C GLU A 599 -20.16 -12.68 -6.25
N ASP A 600 -20.92 -13.40 -7.07
CA ASP A 600 -21.54 -14.66 -6.71
C ASP A 600 -20.51 -15.74 -6.33
N LEU A 601 -19.50 -15.95 -7.18
CA LEU A 601 -18.45 -16.91 -6.92
C LEU A 601 -17.62 -16.52 -5.69
N ALA A 602 -17.30 -15.24 -5.50
CA ALA A 602 -16.54 -14.78 -4.35
C ALA A 602 -17.32 -14.95 -3.03
N ALA A 603 -18.61 -14.61 -3.01
CA ALA A 603 -19.47 -14.82 -1.85
C ALA A 603 -19.60 -16.30 -1.51
N ARG A 604 -19.85 -17.15 -2.52
CA ARG A 604 -19.99 -18.59 -2.31
C ARG A 604 -18.66 -19.27 -1.97
N PHE A 605 -17.54 -18.78 -2.47
CA PHE A 605 -16.21 -19.24 -2.07
C PHE A 605 -15.98 -19.02 -0.57
N MET A 606 -16.35 -17.85 -0.06
CA MET A 606 -16.27 -17.55 1.37
C MET A 606 -17.23 -18.43 2.20
N SER A 607 -18.48 -18.60 1.75
CA SER A 607 -19.48 -19.39 2.48
C SER A 607 -19.22 -20.91 2.44
N ASN A 608 -18.53 -21.41 1.41
CA ASN A 608 -18.09 -22.81 1.29
C ASN A 608 -16.69 -23.04 1.90
N GLY A 609 -16.38 -22.33 2.97
CA GLY A 609 -15.18 -22.57 3.79
C GLY A 609 -13.87 -22.20 3.10
N TRP A 610 -13.89 -21.32 2.08
CA TRP A 610 -12.70 -20.90 1.34
C TRP A 610 -11.95 -22.07 0.67
N SER A 611 -12.69 -23.11 0.28
CA SER A 611 -12.15 -24.31 -0.38
C SER A 611 -11.83 -24.03 -1.86
N LEU A 612 -10.56 -24.20 -2.24
CA LEU A 612 -10.15 -24.06 -3.64
C LEU A 612 -10.65 -25.24 -4.47
N LYS A 613 -10.72 -26.44 -3.88
CA LYS A 613 -11.29 -27.60 -4.58
C LYS A 613 -12.78 -27.43 -4.85
N TRP A 614 -13.54 -26.83 -3.93
CA TRP A 614 -14.92 -26.42 -4.20
C TRP A 614 -14.97 -25.46 -5.38
N LEU A 615 -14.13 -24.43 -5.39
CA LEU A 615 -14.10 -23.43 -6.44
C LEU A 615 -13.73 -24.01 -7.82
N HIS A 616 -12.85 -25.02 -7.89
CA HIS A 616 -12.56 -25.68 -9.17
C HIS A 616 -13.70 -26.54 -9.72
N ARG A 617 -14.62 -26.98 -8.86
CA ARG A 617 -15.79 -27.77 -9.29
C ARG A 617 -16.87 -26.87 -9.88
N GLU A 618 -17.01 -25.66 -9.34
CA GLU A 618 -17.89 -24.62 -9.86
C GLU A 618 -17.42 -24.14 -11.22
#